data_AF-A0A2V9C8R5-F1
#
_entry.id   AF-A0A2V9C8R5-F1
#
_cell.length_a   1.000
_cell.length_b   1.000
_cell.length_c   1.000
_cell.angle_alpha   90.00
_cell.angle_beta   90.00
_cell.angle_gamma   90.00
#
_symmetry.space_group_name_H-M   'P 1'
#
loop_
_entity.id
_entity.type
_entity.pdbx_description
1 polymer ?
#
loop_
_entity_poly.entity_id
_entity_poly.type
_entity_poly.pdbx_seq_one_letter_code
_entity_poly.pdbx_strand_id
1 'polypeptide(L)'
;MLFSARSSLFHKLRSLADTVEDLQGEFREAAEEIADGASTQPGARWQALDILHYDLNTCLREAMVMLKSFLCALPSEEMQLFQQKLMVPASPAVYHRRATLFRRK
;
A
#
# COMPACT_ATOMS: atom_id res chain seq x y z
N MET A 1 15.97 21.53 -11.18
CA MET A 1 14.87 20.62 -11.57
C MET A 1 14.61 19.47 -10.57
N LEU A 2 15.58 19.05 -9.74
CA LEU A 2 15.44 17.95 -8.78
C LEU A 2 14.34 18.14 -7.71
N PHE A 3 14.12 19.36 -7.22
CA PHE A 3 13.10 19.63 -6.19
C PHE A 3 11.66 19.43 -6.68
N SER A 4 11.36 19.77 -7.94
CA SER A 4 10.03 19.57 -8.53
C SER A 4 9.74 18.09 -8.78
N ALA A 5 10.71 17.32 -9.27
CA ALA A 5 10.58 15.88 -9.44
C ALA A 5 10.41 15.14 -8.10
N ARG A 6 11.15 15.55 -7.06
CA ARG A 6 11.03 15.02 -5.71
C ARG A 6 9.67 15.33 -5.08
N SER A 7 9.17 16.56 -5.21
CA SER A 7 7.83 16.95 -4.76
C SER A 7 6.74 16.14 -5.48
N SER A 8 6.84 15.98 -6.81
CA SER A 8 5.90 15.18 -7.60
C SER A 8 5.85 13.72 -7.16
N LEU A 9 7.01 13.12 -6.87
CA LEU A 9 7.07 11.74 -6.37
C LEU A 9 6.34 11.59 -5.03
N PHE A 10 6.57 12.48 -4.06
CA PHE A 10 5.89 12.41 -2.76
C PHE A 10 4.39 12.65 -2.86
N HIS A 11 3.95 13.55 -3.74
CA HIS A 11 2.53 13.74 -4.01
C HIS A 11 1.90 12.47 -4.58
N LYS A 12 2.53 11.84 -5.58
CA LYS A 12 2.04 10.57 -6.14
C LYS A 12 2.01 9.46 -5.10
N LEU A 13 3.03 9.37 -4.23
CA LEU A 13 3.08 8.35 -3.17
C LEU A 13 1.93 8.56 -2.17
N ARG A 14 1.63 9.81 -1.85
CA ARG A 14 0.53 10.14 -0.97
C ARG A 14 -0.82 9.78 -1.59
N SER A 15 -1.07 10.21 -2.84
CA SER A 15 -2.29 9.85 -3.56
C SER A 15 -2.46 8.33 -3.64
N LEU A 16 -1.40 7.58 -3.95
CA LEU A 16 -1.46 6.13 -3.98
C LEU A 16 -1.76 5.51 -2.61
N ALA A 17 -1.17 6.05 -1.54
CA ALA A 17 -1.44 5.59 -0.18
C ALA A 17 -2.90 5.84 0.23
N ASP A 18 -3.41 7.04 -0.07
CA ASP A 18 -4.80 7.40 0.20
C ASP A 18 -5.76 6.47 -0.57
N THR A 19 -5.49 6.21 -1.86
CA THR A 19 -6.28 5.25 -2.68
C THR A 19 -6.25 3.83 -2.12
N VAL A 20 -5.09 3.33 -1.65
CA VAL A 20 -5.00 1.99 -1.04
C VAL A 20 -5.79 1.91 0.27
N GLU A 21 -5.79 2.97 1.08
CA GLU A 21 -6.57 3.02 2.32
C GLU A 21 -8.08 2.94 2.04
N ASP A 22 -8.57 3.69 1.04
CA ASP A 22 -9.96 3.65 0.60
C ASP A 22 -10.34 2.26 0.07
N LEU A 23 -9.55 1.71 -0.88
CA LEU A 23 -9.78 0.38 -1.45
C LEU A 23 -9.74 -0.73 -0.39
N GLN A 24 -8.85 -0.62 0.61
CA GLN A 24 -8.80 -1.57 1.72
C GLN A 24 -10.07 -1.52 2.57
N GLY A 25 -10.59 -0.32 2.83
CA GLY A 25 -11.84 -0.13 3.56
C GLY A 25 -13.00 -0.81 2.85
N GLU A 26 -13.18 -0.52 1.56
CA GLU A 26 -14.23 -1.09 0.73
C GLU A 26 -14.10 -2.61 0.57
N PHE A 27 -12.88 -3.11 0.37
CA PHE A 27 -12.63 -4.54 0.25
C PHE A 27 -13.02 -5.29 1.53
N ARG A 28 -12.64 -4.74 2.69
CA ARG A 28 -12.98 -5.36 3.98
C ARG A 28 -14.48 -5.37 4.23
N GLU A 29 -15.16 -4.26 3.97
CA GLU A 29 -16.62 -4.18 4.10
C GLU A 29 -17.32 -5.22 3.22
N ALA A 30 -16.95 -5.31 1.94
CA ALA A 30 -17.52 -6.29 1.02
C ALA A 30 -17.23 -7.74 1.46
N ALA A 31 -16.02 -8.02 1.93
CA ALA A 31 -15.64 -9.35 2.42
C ALA A 31 -16.40 -9.73 3.70
N GLU A 32 -16.58 -8.81 4.64
CA GLU A 32 -17.35 -9.02 5.87
C GLU A 32 -18.82 -9.29 5.56
N GLU A 33 -19.46 -8.49 4.70
CA GLU A 33 -20.85 -8.72 4.28
C GLU A 33 -21.07 -10.08 3.63
N ILE A 34 -20.11 -10.53 2.82
CA ILE A 34 -20.13 -11.85 2.18
C ILE A 34 -19.97 -12.95 3.24
N ALA A 35 -18.99 -12.81 4.14
CA ALA A 35 -18.67 -13.80 5.16
C ALA A 35 -19.81 -14.01 6.16
N ASP A 36 -20.48 -12.91 6.53
CA ASP A 36 -21.63 -12.94 7.46
C ASP A 36 -22.93 -13.40 6.78
N GLY A 37 -22.92 -13.58 5.45
CA GLY A 37 -24.13 -13.88 4.68
C GLY A 37 -25.18 -12.76 4.73
N ALA A 38 -24.77 -11.54 5.10
CA ALA A 38 -25.65 -10.38 5.28
C ALA A 38 -26.04 -9.72 3.95
N SER A 39 -25.34 -10.06 2.86
CA SER A 39 -25.58 -9.46 1.55
C SER A 39 -26.92 -9.90 0.94
N THR A 40 -27.75 -8.92 0.56
CA THR A 40 -28.97 -9.14 -0.21
C THR A 40 -28.69 -9.41 -1.70
N GLN A 41 -27.46 -9.14 -2.16
CA GLN A 41 -27.01 -9.34 -3.54
C GLN A 41 -25.59 -9.96 -3.57
N PRO A 42 -25.43 -11.23 -3.16
CA PRO A 42 -24.12 -11.85 -2.99
C PRO A 42 -23.30 -11.88 -4.29
N GLY A 43 -23.94 -12.11 -5.44
CA GLY A 43 -23.25 -12.10 -6.74
C GLY A 43 -22.63 -10.74 -7.08
N ALA A 44 -23.34 -9.65 -6.81
CA ALA A 44 -22.82 -8.30 -7.02
C ALA A 44 -21.67 -7.97 -6.06
N ARG A 45 -21.75 -8.42 -4.80
CA ARG A 45 -20.67 -8.23 -3.82
C ARG A 45 -19.41 -9.02 -4.16
N TRP A 46 -19.54 -10.26 -4.63
CA TRP A 46 -18.39 -11.03 -5.13
C TRP A 46 -17.72 -10.35 -6.32
N GLN A 47 -18.51 -9.82 -7.27
CA GLN A 47 -17.96 -9.07 -8.39
C GLN A 47 -17.24 -7.79 -7.94
N ALA A 48 -17.80 -7.06 -6.97
CA ALA A 48 -17.14 -5.89 -6.40
C ALA A 48 -15.82 -6.27 -5.72
N LEU A 49 -15.78 -7.39 -4.99
CA LEU A 49 -14.57 -7.89 -4.33
C LEU A 49 -13.47 -8.24 -5.33
N ASP A 50 -13.82 -8.85 -6.48
CA ASP A 50 -12.88 -9.14 -7.56
C ASP A 50 -12.28 -7.86 -8.17
N ILE A 51 -13.09 -6.82 -8.37
CA ILE A 51 -12.64 -5.51 -8.86
C ILE A 51 -11.69 -4.87 -7.85
N LEU A 52 -12.08 -4.83 -6.58
CA LEU A 52 -11.26 -4.25 -5.51
C LEU A 52 -9.93 -5.00 -5.35
N HIS A 53 -9.93 -6.32 -5.49
CA HIS A 53 -8.71 -7.13 -5.50
C HIS A 53 -7.80 -6.78 -6.69
N TYR A 54 -8.38 -6.59 -7.88
CA TYR A 54 -7.63 -6.16 -9.06
C TYR A 54 -7.00 -4.78 -8.87
N ASP A 55 -7.75 -3.83 -8.31
CA ASP A 55 -7.28 -2.46 -8.07
C ASP A 55 -6.17 -2.43 -7.01
N LEU A 56 -6.33 -3.16 -5.90
CA LEU A 56 -5.28 -3.31 -4.87
C LEU A 56 -3.98 -3.87 -5.46
N ASN A 57 -4.06 -4.88 -6.32
CA ASN A 57 -2.90 -5.42 -7.02
C ASN A 57 -2.26 -4.41 -7.97
N THR A 58 -3.08 -3.59 -8.62
CA THR A 58 -2.60 -2.50 -9.48
C THR A 58 -1.85 -1.46 -8.66
N CYS A 59 -2.42 -1.00 -7.54
CA CYS A 59 -1.75 -0.07 -6.64
C CYS A 59 -0.41 -0.61 -6.10
N LEU A 60 -0.34 -1.91 -5.79
CA LEU A 60 0.93 -2.53 -5.37
C LEU A 60 1.99 -2.48 -6.49
N ARG A 61 1.59 -2.76 -7.73
CA ARG A 61 2.49 -2.67 -8.89
C ARG A 61 2.96 -1.23 -9.13
N GLU A 62 2.08 -0.26 -8.98
CA GLU A 62 2.44 1.16 -9.07
C GLU A 62 3.43 1.57 -7.97
N ALA A 63 3.21 1.12 -6.73
CA ALA A 63 4.14 1.36 -5.62
C ALA A 63 5.54 0.78 -5.93
N MET A 64 5.60 -0.43 -6.51
CA MET A 64 6.86 -1.04 -6.94
C MET A 64 7.54 -0.23 -8.05
N VAL A 65 6.78 0.26 -9.04
CA VAL A 65 7.32 1.09 -10.11
C VAL A 65 7.88 2.40 -9.55
N MET A 66 7.13 3.06 -8.67
CA MET A 66 7.57 4.29 -8.00
C MET A 66 8.83 4.09 -7.18
N LEU A 67 8.92 2.99 -6.42
CA LEU A 67 10.12 2.64 -5.67
C LEU A 67 11.32 2.44 -6.60
N LYS A 68 11.15 1.69 -7.70
CA LYS A 68 12.21 1.50 -8.70
C LYS A 68 12.65 2.84 -9.30
N SER A 69 11.72 3.69 -9.70
CA SER A 69 12.02 5.02 -10.24
C SER A 69 12.77 5.89 -9.24
N PHE A 70 12.38 5.87 -7.96
CA PHE A 70 13.09 6.57 -6.90
C PHE A 70 14.54 6.08 -6.77
N LEU A 71 14.73 4.76 -6.71
CA LEU A 71 16.05 4.15 -6.60
C LEU A 71 16.94 4.44 -7.81
N CYS A 72 16.40 4.40 -9.03
CA CYS A 72 17.15 4.72 -10.24
C CYS A 72 17.56 6.20 -10.32
N ALA A 73 16.79 7.10 -9.72
CA ALA A 73 17.10 8.53 -9.71
C ALA A 73 18.01 8.95 -8.54
N LEU A 74 18.31 8.03 -7.62
CA LEU A 74 19.07 8.31 -6.41
C LEU A 74 20.59 8.37 -6.74
N PRO A 75 21.33 9.38 -6.25
CA PRO A 75 22.78 9.41 -6.37
C PRO A 75 23.45 8.18 -5.74
N SER A 76 24.60 7.77 -6.28
CA SER A 76 25.31 6.56 -5.84
C SER A 76 25.68 6.60 -4.35
N GLU A 77 26.04 7.76 -3.81
CA GLU A 77 26.38 7.95 -2.40
C GLU A 77 25.16 7.76 -1.50
N GLU A 78 24.01 8.32 -1.91
CA GLU A 78 22.74 8.16 -1.20
C GLU A 78 22.23 6.71 -1.27
N MET A 79 22.46 6.02 -2.40
CA MET A 79 22.13 4.60 -2.57
C MET A 79 22.93 3.71 -1.61
N GLN A 80 24.23 3.97 -1.44
CA GLN A 80 25.06 3.22 -0.49
C GLN A 80 24.57 3.39 0.95
N LEU A 81 24.22 4.62 1.35
CA LEU A 81 23.63 4.90 2.65
C LEU A 81 22.26 4.22 2.83
N PHE A 82 21.45 4.18 1.78
CA PHE A 82 20.15 3.51 1.79
C PHE A 82 20.31 1.99 1.96
N GLN A 83 21.24 1.37 1.23
CA GLN A 83 21.56 -0.07 1.35
C GLN A 83 22.06 -0.42 2.77
N GLN A 84 22.93 0.40 3.35
CA GLN A 84 23.39 0.20 4.73
C GLN A 84 22.23 0.22 5.73
N LYS A 85 21.27 1.14 5.56
CA LYS A 85 20.06 1.19 6.41
C LYS A 85 19.16 -0.03 6.25
N LEU A 86 19.06 -0.60 5.05
CA LEU A 86 18.28 -1.82 4.80
C LEU A 86 18.94 -3.07 5.40
N MET A 87 20.26 -3.09 5.50
CA MET A 87 21.02 -4.19 6.11
C MET A 87 20.99 -4.18 7.64
N VAL A 88 20.47 -3.11 8.26
CA VAL A 88 20.19 -3.11 9.69
C VAL A 88 18.92 -3.96 9.92
N PRO A 89 18.99 -5.07 10.68
CA PRO A 89 17.81 -5.88 10.95
C PRO A 89 16.72 -5.03 11.58
N ALA A 90 15.51 -5.10 11.02
CA ALA A 90 14.35 -4.44 11.59
C ALA A 90 14.17 -4.92 13.03
N SER A 91 14.26 -3.99 14.00
CA SER A 91 14.03 -4.32 15.40
C SER A 91 12.66 -4.99 15.55
N PRO A 92 12.55 -6.13 16.27
CA PRO A 92 11.29 -6.88 16.44
C PRO A 92 10.12 -6.02 16.95
N ALA A 93 10.41 -4.88 17.58
CA ALA A 93 9.42 -3.93 18.08
C ALA A 93 8.53 -3.28 16.98
N VAL A 94 8.99 -3.22 15.72
CA VAL A 94 8.23 -2.59 14.62
C VAL A 94 7.07 -3.49 14.15
N TYR A 95 7.22 -4.81 14.23
CA TYR A 95 6.15 -5.75 13.86
C TYR A 95 4.98 -5.71 14.85
N HIS A 96 5.24 -5.48 16.14
CA HIS A 96 4.18 -5.49 17.15
C HIS A 96 3.22 -4.30 17.06
N ARG A 97 3.68 -3.12 16.61
CA ARG A 97 2.84 -1.90 16.57
C ARG A 97 1.75 -1.95 15.49
N ARG A 98 1.96 -2.70 14.40
CA ARG A 98 0.91 -2.94 13.39
C ARG A 98 -0.11 -3.98 13.86
N ALA A 99 0.34 -5.06 14.51
CA ALA A 99 -0.55 -6.12 15.01
C ALA A 99 -1.52 -5.64 16.11
N THR A 100 -1.13 -4.63 16.91
CA THR A 100 -2.01 -4.09 17.97
C THR A 100 -3.06 -3.11 17.47
N LEU A 101 -2.86 -2.50 16.29
CA LEU A 101 -3.87 -1.65 15.64
C LEU A 101 -4.97 -2.48 14.95
N PHE A 102 -4.64 -3.66 14.45
CA PHE A 102 -5.62 -4.59 13.86
C PHE A 102 -6.44 -5.40 14.88
N ARG A 103 -6.15 -5.28 16.19
CA ARG A 103 -6.85 -6.03 17.26
C ARG A 103 -7.91 -5.22 18.01
N ARG A 104 -8.17 -3.98 17.59
CA ARG A 104 -9.27 -3.16 18.11
C ARG A 104 -10.25 -2.84 16.97
N LYS A 105 -11.15 -3.76 16.72
CA LYS A 105 -12.60 -3.54 16.60
C LYS A 105 -13.28 -4.88 16.78
#